data_AF-A0A7X6ZRD4-F1
#
_entry.id   AF-A0A7X6ZRD4-F1
#
_cell.length_a   1.000
_cell.length_b   1.000
_cell.length_c   1.000
_cell.angle_alpha   90.00
_cell.angle_beta   90.00
_cell.angle_gamma   90.00
#
_symmetry.space_group_name_H-M   'P 1'
#
loop_
_entity.id
_entity.type
_entity.pdbx_description
1 polymer ?
#
loop_
_entity_poly.entity_id
_entity_poly.type
_entity_poly.pdbx_seq_one_letter_code
_entity_poly.pdbx_strand_id
1 'polypeptide(L)'
;RLGEPSNRLDSETIDKTVFLAHGFLVPRDEARGWASECFKRLYQSGMAAKFCGVTWRSDQGTSADYYLNVQNARDAAAQLAPIVNAMPGGKVWMAHSLGNMLSAYAIADNEMAVDKYFALNAAVASEAYDVATVDESDSPQNYMQHENWLGYSNRTWSATWHKLFQADDDRSKLTWQNRFTNVLERTELYNFWSSGDEVLEIASGSTPYVADVLLGTLDIFNILGIDTRRYTWQKQELYKGRNLIYGTGWAGWGFAYPLIQTAEGANLSTDETLRQYPIFEHDPSYMFTNVILQANIDNILIKGIPALSPPVGFTNLTTITLAQNIDMNKNTAAPDGIERPNDWPDDSDYGYEDRWLHSQFIYVAHHFAHKLYEKFIVIGGLK
;
A
#
# COMPACT_ATOMS: atom_id res chain seq x y z
N ARG A 1 28.29 -9.42 27.65
CA ARG A 1 27.76 -9.36 26.26
C ARG A 1 28.40 -10.50 25.50
N LEU A 2 27.62 -11.48 25.06
CA LEU A 2 28.07 -12.40 24.01
C LEU A 2 28.27 -11.54 22.74
N GLY A 3 29.37 -11.73 22.02
CA GLY A 3 29.67 -10.97 20.80
C GLY A 3 28.57 -11.16 19.75
N GLU A 4 28.46 -10.22 18.80
CA GLU A 4 27.58 -10.42 17.65
C GLU A 4 28.00 -11.70 16.92
N PRO A 5 27.08 -12.65 16.68
CA PRO A 5 27.41 -13.86 15.94
C PRO A 5 27.89 -13.49 14.54
N SER A 6 28.84 -14.26 14.01
CA SER A 6 29.28 -14.10 12.63
C SER A 6 28.10 -14.27 11.66
N ASN A 7 27.98 -13.36 10.70
CA ASN A 7 27.02 -13.51 9.59
C ASN A 7 27.24 -14.84 8.86
N ARG A 8 26.18 -15.36 8.21
CA ARG A 8 26.29 -16.52 7.33
C ARG A 8 27.33 -16.23 6.24
N LEU A 9 28.23 -17.18 6.00
CA LEU A 9 29.29 -17.02 5.00
C LEU A 9 28.69 -17.01 3.59
N ASP A 10 29.09 -16.04 2.77
CA ASP A 10 28.67 -15.95 1.37
C ASP A 10 28.99 -17.23 0.57
N SER A 11 30.06 -17.95 0.92
CA SER A 11 30.43 -19.24 0.31
C SER A 11 29.40 -20.35 0.53
N GLU A 12 28.50 -20.18 1.49
CA GLU A 12 27.41 -21.12 1.79
C GLU A 12 26.08 -20.67 1.19
N THR A 13 26.10 -19.68 0.30
CA THR A 13 24.92 -19.14 -0.36
C THR A 13 24.95 -19.36 -1.87
N ILE A 14 23.78 -19.58 -2.46
CA ILE A 14 23.58 -19.49 -3.92
C ILE A 14 23.76 -18.05 -4.38
N ASP A 15 23.93 -17.85 -5.69
CA ASP A 15 24.07 -16.52 -6.30
C ASP A 15 22.73 -15.76 -6.38
N LYS A 16 22.09 -15.58 -5.21
CA LYS A 16 20.87 -14.80 -5.02
C LYS A 16 20.91 -14.03 -3.71
N THR A 17 20.22 -12.89 -3.69
CA THR A 17 19.95 -12.09 -2.50
C THR A 17 18.46 -11.89 -2.32
N VAL A 18 17.97 -12.15 -1.11
CA VAL A 18 16.63 -11.79 -0.65
C VAL A 18 16.71 -10.47 0.10
N PHE A 19 15.87 -9.52 -0.26
CA PHE A 19 15.74 -8.25 0.44
C PHE A 19 14.40 -8.20 1.16
N LEU A 20 14.36 -7.55 2.33
CA LEU A 20 13.12 -7.26 3.04
C LEU A 20 13.02 -5.78 3.38
N ALA A 21 12.04 -5.09 2.79
CA ALA A 21 11.63 -3.75 3.20
C ALA A 21 10.41 -3.81 4.14
N HIS A 22 10.56 -3.20 5.33
CA HIS A 22 9.48 -3.09 6.31
C HIS A 22 8.42 -2.06 5.91
N GLY A 23 7.29 -2.08 6.62
CA GLY A 23 6.12 -1.23 6.40
C GLY A 23 6.11 0.10 7.17
N PHE A 24 4.90 0.62 7.33
CA PHE A 24 4.57 1.88 8.01
C PHE A 24 4.74 1.76 9.53
N LEU A 25 5.19 2.84 10.18
CA LEU A 25 5.42 2.93 11.64
C LEU A 25 6.31 1.83 12.20
N VAL A 26 7.36 1.45 11.47
CA VAL A 26 8.38 0.52 11.96
C VAL A 26 9.68 1.30 12.17
N PRO A 27 9.99 1.71 13.41
CA PRO A 27 11.21 2.43 13.71
C PRO A 27 12.46 1.58 13.42
N ARG A 28 13.61 2.24 13.30
CA ARG A 28 14.89 1.60 12.95
C ARG A 28 15.20 0.35 13.76
N ASP A 29 15.02 0.39 15.08
CA ASP A 29 15.36 -0.76 15.94
C ASP A 29 14.37 -1.92 15.76
N GLU A 30 13.09 -1.62 15.55
CA GLU A 30 12.09 -2.64 15.24
C GLU A 30 12.30 -3.25 13.86
N ALA A 31 12.68 -2.44 12.86
CA ALA A 31 13.02 -2.91 11.52
C ALA A 31 14.14 -3.96 11.54
N ARG A 32 15.14 -3.80 12.42
CA ARG A 32 16.20 -4.81 12.64
C ARG A 32 15.62 -6.10 13.22
N GLY A 33 14.69 -6.00 14.16
CA GLY A 33 13.96 -7.14 14.71
C GLY A 33 13.18 -7.89 13.64
N TRP A 34 12.40 -7.18 12.83
CA TRP A 34 11.65 -7.74 11.70
C TRP A 34 12.55 -8.46 10.70
N ALA A 35 13.66 -7.83 10.30
CA ALA A 35 14.64 -8.43 9.41
C ALA A 35 15.24 -9.72 10.01
N SER A 36 15.58 -9.71 11.30
CA SER A 36 16.09 -10.89 12.02
C SER A 36 15.05 -12.02 12.08
N GLU A 37 13.79 -11.72 12.40
CA GLU A 37 12.72 -12.71 12.43
C GLU A 37 12.46 -13.34 11.06
N CYS A 38 12.33 -12.52 10.03
CA CYS A 38 12.13 -12.99 8.67
C CYS A 38 13.31 -13.85 8.19
N PHE A 39 14.55 -13.39 8.42
CA PHE A 39 15.76 -14.17 8.11
C PHE A 39 15.73 -15.53 8.77
N LYS A 40 15.48 -15.60 10.09
CA LYS A 40 15.46 -16.86 10.84
C LYS A 40 14.42 -17.82 10.27
N ARG A 41 13.24 -17.34 9.90
CA ARG A 41 12.14 -18.16 9.36
C ARG A 41 12.44 -18.66 7.94
N LEU A 42 12.97 -17.80 7.08
CA LEU A 42 13.46 -18.19 5.76
C LEU A 42 14.57 -19.24 5.88
N TYR A 43 15.53 -19.02 6.78
CA TYR A 43 16.63 -19.93 7.05
C TYR A 43 16.12 -21.29 7.56
N GLN A 44 15.21 -21.31 8.52
CA GLN A 44 14.56 -22.53 9.03
C GLN A 44 13.76 -23.27 7.95
N SER A 45 13.19 -22.55 6.97
CA SER A 45 12.52 -23.13 5.79
C SER A 45 13.50 -23.60 4.70
N GLY A 46 14.81 -23.42 4.93
CA GLY A 46 15.88 -23.91 4.07
C GLY A 46 16.34 -22.93 3.00
N MET A 47 16.18 -21.61 3.22
CA MET A 47 16.81 -20.61 2.36
C MET A 47 18.33 -20.83 2.28
N ALA A 48 18.86 -20.88 1.07
CA ALA A 48 20.28 -20.93 0.74
C ALA A 48 20.77 -19.62 0.09
N ALA A 49 19.98 -18.55 0.05
CA ALA A 49 20.36 -17.25 -0.48
C ALA A 49 20.96 -16.31 0.58
N LYS A 50 21.60 -15.22 0.13
CA LYS A 50 21.97 -14.07 0.97
C LYS A 50 20.70 -13.35 1.43
N PHE A 51 20.76 -12.64 2.55
CA PHE A 51 19.63 -11.88 3.07
C PHE A 51 20.04 -10.46 3.48
N CYS A 52 19.23 -9.47 3.09
CA CYS A 52 19.44 -8.07 3.41
C CYS A 52 18.14 -7.46 3.96
N GLY A 53 18.16 -7.07 5.24
CA GLY A 53 17.11 -6.23 5.81
C GLY A 53 17.31 -4.78 5.38
N VAL A 54 16.27 -4.15 4.85
CA VAL A 54 16.29 -2.76 4.38
C VAL A 54 15.55 -1.90 5.38
N THR A 55 16.29 -0.98 6.01
CA THR A 55 15.71 0.00 6.94
C THR A 55 15.60 1.36 6.28
N TRP A 56 14.42 1.95 6.37
CA TRP A 56 14.12 3.28 5.82
C TRP A 56 13.21 4.04 6.78
N ARG A 57 13.03 5.35 6.55
CA ARG A 57 12.30 6.23 7.46
C ARG A 57 10.78 6.13 7.19
N SER A 58 10.10 5.21 7.88
CA SER A 58 8.67 4.94 7.70
C SER A 58 7.79 5.29 8.91
N ASP A 59 8.36 5.95 9.92
CA ASP A 59 7.78 6.23 11.24
C ASP A 59 7.66 7.75 11.53
N GLN A 60 7.46 8.58 10.51
CA GLN A 60 7.31 10.03 10.68
C GLN A 60 5.91 10.46 11.05
N GLY A 61 5.83 11.47 11.91
CA GLY A 61 4.56 12.04 12.37
C GLY A 61 3.87 11.13 13.37
N THR A 62 2.55 11.09 13.28
CA THR A 62 1.65 10.27 14.10
C THR A 62 1.23 9.01 13.35
N SER A 63 0.47 8.14 14.01
CA SER A 63 -0.12 6.96 13.38
C SER A 63 -1.12 7.28 12.26
N ALA A 64 -1.54 8.54 12.13
CA ALA A 64 -2.40 9.02 11.07
C ALA A 64 -1.65 9.65 9.90
N ASP A 65 -0.32 9.84 9.97
CA ASP A 65 0.46 10.53 8.93
C ASP A 65 1.04 9.57 7.88
N TYR A 66 0.17 8.74 7.27
CA TYR A 66 0.57 7.80 6.23
C TYR A 66 1.20 8.53 5.03
N TYR A 67 0.60 9.63 4.58
CA TYR A 67 1.08 10.41 3.44
C TYR A 67 2.52 10.94 3.61
N LEU A 68 2.93 11.35 4.82
CA LEU A 68 4.32 11.77 5.09
C LEU A 68 5.31 10.63 4.84
N ASN A 69 4.90 9.41 5.17
CA ASN A 69 5.75 8.23 5.04
C ASN A 69 5.73 7.69 3.60
N VAL A 70 4.65 7.89 2.85
CA VAL A 70 4.67 7.69 1.39
C VAL A 70 5.63 8.68 0.70
N GLN A 71 5.71 9.93 1.16
CA GLN A 71 6.72 10.88 0.65
C GLN A 71 8.14 10.41 0.97
N ASN A 72 8.39 9.97 2.21
CA ASN A 72 9.69 9.39 2.57
C ASN A 72 10.04 8.14 1.72
N ALA A 73 9.05 7.30 1.42
CA ALA A 73 9.22 6.14 0.55
C ALA A 73 9.70 6.55 -0.85
N ARG A 74 9.05 7.54 -1.46
CA ARG A 74 9.49 8.12 -2.74
C ARG A 74 10.91 8.67 -2.65
N ASP A 75 11.20 9.48 -1.63
CA ASP A 75 12.48 10.18 -1.52
C ASP A 75 13.64 9.19 -1.22
N ALA A 76 13.37 8.10 -0.52
CA ALA A 76 14.34 7.04 -0.26
C ALA A 76 14.58 6.13 -1.47
N ALA A 77 13.60 5.96 -2.35
CA ALA A 77 13.67 5.07 -3.51
C ALA A 77 14.87 5.33 -4.42
N ALA A 78 15.18 6.60 -4.67
CA ALA A 78 16.31 7.02 -5.51
C ALA A 78 17.67 6.60 -4.95
N GLN A 79 17.80 6.55 -3.62
CA GLN A 79 19.04 6.13 -2.96
C GLN A 79 19.13 4.60 -2.84
N LEU A 80 17.98 3.94 -2.74
CA LEU A 80 17.90 2.49 -2.61
C LEU A 80 18.29 1.77 -3.91
N ALA A 81 17.79 2.24 -5.06
CA ALA A 81 17.95 1.53 -6.33
C ALA A 81 19.43 1.25 -6.69
N PRO A 82 20.37 2.21 -6.62
CA PRO A 82 21.78 1.95 -6.91
C PRO A 82 22.42 0.92 -5.97
N ILE A 83 22.02 0.90 -4.69
CA ILE A 83 22.55 -0.05 -3.70
C ILE A 83 22.12 -1.47 -4.04
N VAL A 84 20.83 -1.66 -4.36
CA VAL A 84 20.29 -2.96 -4.73
C VAL A 84 20.87 -3.43 -6.07
N ASN A 85 20.99 -2.53 -7.05
CA ASN A 85 21.54 -2.85 -8.38
C ASN A 85 23.00 -3.28 -8.33
N ALA A 86 23.77 -2.75 -7.37
CA ALA A 86 25.17 -3.13 -7.15
C ALA A 86 25.33 -4.55 -6.56
N MET A 87 24.27 -5.15 -6.01
CA MET A 87 24.35 -6.50 -5.45
C MET A 87 24.43 -7.54 -6.58
N PRO A 88 25.35 -8.51 -6.51
CA PRO A 88 25.50 -9.54 -7.53
C PRO A 88 24.35 -10.55 -7.48
N GLY A 89 24.24 -11.33 -8.56
CA GLY A 89 23.31 -12.45 -8.66
C GLY A 89 21.84 -12.03 -8.80
N GLY A 90 20.98 -13.04 -8.68
CA GLY A 90 19.53 -12.86 -8.73
C GLY A 90 18.98 -12.18 -7.48
N LYS A 91 17.88 -11.42 -7.62
CA LYS A 91 17.34 -10.56 -6.56
C LYS A 91 15.86 -10.84 -6.36
N VAL A 92 15.52 -11.27 -5.15
CA VAL A 92 14.15 -11.42 -4.70
C VAL A 92 13.86 -10.30 -3.71
N TRP A 93 12.92 -9.43 -4.05
CA TRP A 93 12.55 -8.28 -3.25
C TRP A 93 11.24 -8.54 -2.51
N MET A 94 11.26 -8.53 -1.18
CA MET A 94 10.07 -8.65 -0.35
C MET A 94 9.77 -7.29 0.27
N ALA A 95 8.53 -6.82 0.15
CA ALA A 95 8.12 -5.58 0.81
C ALA A 95 6.76 -5.74 1.48
N HIS A 96 6.66 -5.22 2.70
CA HIS A 96 5.41 -5.29 3.48
C HIS A 96 4.72 -3.94 3.57
N SER A 97 3.38 -3.93 3.50
CA SER A 97 2.57 -2.74 3.78
C SER A 97 3.03 -1.53 2.95
N LEU A 98 3.31 -0.39 3.59
CA LEU A 98 3.82 0.82 2.93
C LEU A 98 5.21 0.64 2.29
N GLY A 99 6.00 -0.36 2.68
CA GLY A 99 7.25 -0.69 1.99
C GLY A 99 7.03 -0.99 0.51
N ASN A 100 5.80 -1.36 0.12
CA ASN A 100 5.42 -1.53 -1.28
C ASN A 100 5.37 -0.22 -2.07
N MET A 101 5.11 0.94 -1.44
CA MET A 101 5.25 2.25 -2.10
C MET A 101 6.73 2.56 -2.37
N LEU A 102 7.62 2.32 -1.40
CA LEU A 102 9.07 2.47 -1.59
C LEU A 102 9.55 1.62 -2.76
N SER A 103 9.08 0.38 -2.80
CA SER A 103 9.43 -0.59 -3.84
C SER A 103 8.90 -0.17 -5.20
N ALA A 104 7.66 0.29 -5.27
CA ALA A 104 7.04 0.77 -6.50
C ALA A 104 7.82 1.97 -7.08
N TYR A 105 8.11 2.98 -6.27
CA TYR A 105 8.94 4.12 -6.68
C TYR A 105 10.36 3.68 -7.08
N ALA A 106 10.96 2.75 -6.35
CA ALA A 106 12.32 2.29 -6.64
C ALA A 106 12.38 1.55 -7.99
N ILE A 107 11.44 0.66 -8.28
CA ILE A 107 11.42 -0.14 -9.51
C ILE A 107 10.93 0.69 -10.70
N ALA A 108 9.78 1.38 -10.54
CA ALA A 108 9.13 2.09 -11.63
C ALA A 108 9.90 3.33 -12.07
N ASP A 109 10.39 4.13 -11.12
CA ASP A 109 10.92 5.46 -11.40
C ASP A 109 12.45 5.54 -11.27
N ASN A 110 13.05 4.66 -10.47
CA ASN A 110 14.49 4.69 -10.18
C ASN A 110 15.23 3.45 -10.70
N GLU A 111 14.55 2.63 -11.49
CA GLU A 111 15.15 1.49 -12.19
C GLU A 111 15.86 0.48 -11.28
N MET A 112 15.32 0.28 -10.07
CA MET A 112 15.73 -0.81 -9.22
C MET A 112 15.42 -2.13 -9.93
N ALA A 113 16.48 -2.88 -10.26
CA ALA A 113 16.43 -4.14 -10.97
C ALA A 113 16.31 -5.29 -9.96
N VAL A 114 15.17 -5.97 -9.97
CA VAL A 114 14.90 -7.16 -9.17
C VAL A 114 14.21 -8.19 -10.05
N ASP A 115 14.48 -9.48 -9.85
CA ASP A 115 13.89 -10.53 -10.70
C ASP A 115 12.46 -10.82 -10.26
N LYS A 116 12.24 -10.88 -8.95
CA LYS A 116 10.97 -11.20 -8.32
C LYS A 116 10.64 -10.19 -7.25
N TYR A 117 9.38 -9.77 -7.20
CA TYR A 117 8.85 -8.85 -6.22
C TYR A 117 7.68 -9.50 -5.48
N PHE A 118 7.87 -9.78 -4.19
CA PHE A 118 6.84 -10.30 -3.30
C PHE A 118 6.22 -9.11 -2.56
N ALA A 119 5.05 -8.70 -3.05
CA ALA A 119 4.26 -7.65 -2.44
C ALA A 119 3.41 -8.25 -1.31
N LEU A 120 3.83 -8.06 -0.06
CA LEU A 120 3.20 -8.64 1.13
C LEU A 120 2.22 -7.63 1.74
N ASN A 121 0.92 -7.94 1.75
CA ASN A 121 -0.15 -7.07 2.26
C ASN A 121 0.09 -5.62 1.83
N ALA A 122 0.15 -5.38 0.52
CA ALA A 122 0.62 -4.14 -0.04
C ALA A 122 -0.37 -2.98 0.15
N ALA A 123 0.06 -1.96 0.90
CA ALA A 123 -0.66 -0.70 1.08
C ALA A 123 -0.37 0.22 -0.11
N VAL A 124 -0.91 -0.14 -1.28
CA VAL A 124 -0.81 0.61 -2.55
C VAL A 124 -2.15 0.49 -3.23
N ALA A 125 -2.67 1.56 -3.85
CA ALA A 125 -3.89 1.47 -4.64
C ALA A 125 -3.72 0.46 -5.79
N SER A 126 -4.64 -0.50 -5.93
CA SER A 126 -4.52 -1.55 -6.96
C SER A 126 -4.57 -0.99 -8.38
N GLU A 127 -5.27 0.13 -8.59
CA GLU A 127 -5.33 0.83 -9.88
C GLU A 127 -3.96 1.30 -10.39
N ALA A 128 -2.95 1.40 -9.51
CA ALA A 128 -1.58 1.71 -9.92
C ALA A 128 -0.93 0.60 -10.75
N TYR A 129 -1.43 -0.63 -10.64
CA TYR A 129 -0.97 -1.80 -11.40
C TYR A 129 -2.05 -2.36 -12.33
N ASP A 130 -3.33 -2.18 -11.98
CA ASP A 130 -4.46 -2.78 -12.68
C ASP A 130 -5.66 -1.83 -12.69
N VAL A 131 -5.85 -1.09 -13.79
CA VAL A 131 -6.98 -0.18 -13.95
C VAL A 131 -8.34 -0.89 -13.92
N ALA A 132 -8.42 -2.21 -14.09
CA ALA A 132 -9.67 -2.95 -14.01
C ALA A 132 -10.26 -3.00 -12.59
N THR A 133 -9.47 -2.63 -11.56
CA THR A 133 -9.93 -2.58 -10.17
C THR A 133 -10.59 -1.24 -9.79
N VAL A 134 -10.61 -0.27 -10.70
CA VAL A 134 -11.20 1.05 -10.49
C VAL A 134 -12.72 0.96 -10.48
N ASP A 135 -13.34 1.49 -9.43
CA ASP A 135 -14.77 1.77 -9.39
C ASP A 135 -15.02 3.28 -9.48
N GLU A 136 -15.54 3.70 -10.62
CA GLU A 136 -15.91 5.08 -10.91
C GLU A 136 -17.43 5.30 -10.86
N SER A 137 -18.19 4.35 -10.32
CA SER A 137 -19.64 4.47 -10.17
C SER A 137 -19.98 5.41 -9.03
N ASP A 138 -20.94 6.32 -9.29
CA ASP A 138 -21.60 7.08 -8.22
C ASP A 138 -22.65 6.18 -7.58
N SER A 139 -22.24 5.51 -6.50
CA SER A 139 -23.00 4.42 -5.92
C SER A 139 -22.68 4.24 -4.44
N PRO A 140 -23.67 3.95 -3.57
CA PRO A 140 -23.40 3.54 -2.20
C PRO A 140 -22.69 2.17 -2.10
N GLN A 141 -22.51 1.46 -3.22
CA GLN A 141 -21.69 0.26 -3.31
C GLN A 141 -20.24 0.55 -3.74
N ASN A 142 -19.93 1.78 -4.14
CA ASN A 142 -18.55 2.20 -4.37
C ASN A 142 -17.91 2.58 -3.03
N TYR A 143 -17.25 1.61 -2.40
CA TYR A 143 -16.65 1.80 -1.08
C TYR A 143 -15.39 2.68 -1.07
N MET A 144 -14.93 3.11 -2.25
CA MET A 144 -13.84 4.08 -2.40
C MET A 144 -14.35 5.49 -2.74
N GLN A 145 -15.67 5.69 -2.81
CA GLN A 145 -16.31 7.00 -2.87
C GLN A 145 -16.68 7.48 -1.46
N HIS A 146 -16.26 8.69 -1.09
CA HIS A 146 -16.70 9.27 0.17
C HIS A 146 -18.22 9.57 0.11
N GLU A 147 -18.97 9.20 1.14
CA GLU A 147 -20.45 9.28 1.15
C GLU A 147 -21.04 10.68 0.86
N ASN A 148 -20.38 11.76 1.32
CA ASN A 148 -20.76 13.13 0.98
C ASN A 148 -20.73 13.47 -0.52
N TRP A 149 -20.09 12.64 -1.35
CA TRP A 149 -20.02 12.79 -2.80
C TRP A 149 -21.04 11.95 -3.55
N LEU A 150 -21.93 11.23 -2.84
CA LEU A 150 -23.05 10.55 -3.49
C LEU A 150 -23.94 11.54 -4.24
N GLY A 151 -24.29 11.20 -5.48
CA GLY A 151 -25.03 12.06 -6.41
C GLY A 151 -24.16 12.98 -7.26
N TYR A 152 -22.87 13.14 -6.93
CA TYR A 152 -21.92 13.89 -7.77
C TYR A 152 -21.32 12.97 -8.82
N SER A 153 -21.49 13.32 -10.09
CA SER A 153 -20.91 12.62 -11.23
C SER A 153 -19.40 12.50 -11.06
N ASN A 154 -18.86 11.35 -11.45
CA ASN A 154 -17.43 11.11 -11.41
C ASN A 154 -16.61 12.18 -12.14
N ARG A 155 -17.13 12.90 -13.13
CA ARG A 155 -16.44 14.05 -13.78
C ARG A 155 -16.05 15.18 -12.82
N THR A 156 -16.63 15.21 -11.62
CA THR A 156 -16.42 16.27 -10.63
C THR A 156 -15.40 15.88 -9.54
N TRP A 157 -15.00 14.62 -9.48
CA TRP A 157 -14.10 14.12 -8.43
C TRP A 157 -12.65 14.48 -8.72
N SER A 158 -11.86 14.70 -7.67
CA SER A 158 -10.41 14.92 -7.80
C SER A 158 -9.70 13.73 -8.45
N ALA A 159 -10.11 12.50 -8.12
CA ALA A 159 -9.53 11.26 -8.64
C ALA A 159 -9.61 11.11 -10.18
N THR A 160 -10.64 11.67 -10.80
CA THR A 160 -10.94 11.57 -12.24
C THR A 160 -10.74 12.89 -12.97
N TRP A 161 -10.35 13.97 -12.27
CA TRP A 161 -10.15 15.30 -12.85
C TRP A 161 -9.13 15.29 -14.00
N HIS A 162 -8.13 14.42 -13.91
CA HIS A 162 -7.13 14.18 -14.95
C HIS A 162 -7.75 13.87 -16.33
N LYS A 163 -8.94 13.26 -16.38
CA LYS A 163 -9.62 12.90 -17.64
C LYS A 163 -10.14 14.10 -18.42
N LEU A 164 -10.20 15.28 -17.79
CA LEU A 164 -10.63 16.51 -18.45
C LEU A 164 -9.52 17.13 -19.32
N PHE A 165 -8.30 16.58 -19.26
CA PHE A 165 -7.10 17.13 -19.90
C PHE A 165 -6.55 16.20 -20.98
N GLN A 166 -5.86 16.79 -21.95
CA GLN A 166 -5.16 16.07 -23.01
C GLN A 166 -3.78 15.61 -22.52
N ALA A 167 -3.17 14.66 -23.23
CA ALA A 167 -1.90 14.03 -22.82
C ALA A 167 -0.68 14.98 -22.80
N ASP A 168 -0.76 16.13 -23.48
CA ASP A 168 0.26 17.18 -23.47
C ASP A 168 0.14 18.17 -22.29
N ASP A 169 -0.86 17.97 -21.43
CA ASP A 169 -1.09 18.72 -20.20
C ASP A 169 -0.73 17.85 -18.99
N ASP A 170 0.20 18.31 -18.15
CA ASP A 170 0.67 17.50 -17.02
C ASP A 170 -0.43 17.15 -16.00
N ARG A 171 -1.57 17.85 -16.01
CA ARG A 171 -2.75 17.51 -15.19
C ARG A 171 -3.38 16.18 -15.59
N SER A 172 -3.18 15.71 -16.83
CA SER A 172 -3.63 14.38 -17.25
C SER A 172 -2.91 13.24 -16.52
N LYS A 173 -1.79 13.55 -15.84
CA LYS A 173 -1.00 12.59 -15.05
C LYS A 173 -1.41 12.54 -13.57
N LEU A 174 -2.37 13.36 -13.15
CA LEU A 174 -2.86 13.40 -11.76
C LEU A 174 -3.84 12.25 -11.48
N THR A 175 -3.37 11.02 -11.66
CA THR A 175 -4.10 9.79 -11.43
C THR A 175 -3.19 8.71 -10.86
N TRP A 176 -3.75 7.84 -10.02
CA TRP A 176 -3.07 6.60 -9.63
C TRP A 176 -3.12 5.54 -10.73
N GLN A 177 -4.08 5.64 -11.66
CA GLN A 177 -4.28 4.64 -12.70
C GLN A 177 -3.01 4.43 -13.53
N ASN A 178 -2.55 3.18 -13.55
CA ASN A 178 -1.33 2.74 -14.23
C ASN A 178 -0.01 3.41 -13.76
N ARG A 179 0.01 4.05 -12.58
CA ARG A 179 1.20 4.78 -12.09
C ARG A 179 2.45 3.92 -11.94
N PHE A 180 2.28 2.61 -11.70
CA PHE A 180 3.36 1.67 -11.43
C PHE A 180 3.34 0.43 -12.35
N THR A 181 2.74 0.52 -13.54
CA THR A 181 2.75 -0.61 -14.52
C THR A 181 4.16 -1.01 -14.95
N ASN A 182 5.12 -0.09 -14.95
CA ASN A 182 6.54 -0.40 -15.18
C ASN A 182 7.09 -1.48 -14.22
N VAL A 183 6.52 -1.63 -13.03
CA VAL A 183 6.88 -2.72 -12.12
C VAL A 183 6.57 -4.08 -12.77
N LEU A 184 5.39 -4.22 -13.39
CA LEU A 184 4.96 -5.45 -14.05
C LEU A 184 5.84 -5.81 -15.25
N GLU A 185 6.39 -4.80 -15.92
CA GLU A 185 7.29 -4.99 -17.07
C GLU A 185 8.71 -5.38 -16.63
N ARG A 186 9.14 -4.94 -15.45
CA ARG A 186 10.53 -5.03 -14.98
C ARG A 186 10.79 -6.19 -14.01
N THR A 187 9.75 -6.69 -13.34
CA THR A 187 9.86 -7.76 -12.35
C THR A 187 8.69 -8.73 -12.47
N GLU A 188 8.93 -9.97 -12.05
CA GLU A 188 7.85 -10.91 -11.81
C GLU A 188 7.19 -10.59 -10.46
N LEU A 189 6.07 -9.87 -10.50
CA LEU A 189 5.28 -9.51 -9.30
C LEU A 189 4.47 -10.72 -8.79
N TYR A 190 4.53 -10.93 -7.48
CA TYR A 190 3.66 -11.82 -6.73
C TYR A 190 2.94 -11.02 -5.65
N ASN A 191 1.62 -10.99 -5.72
CA ASN A 191 0.76 -10.35 -4.74
C ASN A 191 0.41 -11.36 -3.63
N PHE A 192 1.09 -11.27 -2.50
CA PHE A 192 0.74 -11.98 -1.28
C PHE A 192 -0.16 -11.08 -0.45
N TRP A 193 -1.46 -11.20 -0.67
CA TRP A 193 -2.49 -10.41 0.00
C TRP A 193 -3.20 -11.25 1.05
N SER A 194 -4.11 -10.65 1.81
CA SER A 194 -4.92 -11.39 2.77
C SER A 194 -6.35 -10.88 2.80
N SER A 195 -7.31 -11.76 2.51
CA SER A 195 -8.74 -11.46 2.74
C SER A 195 -9.10 -11.31 4.23
N GLY A 196 -8.17 -11.67 5.12
CA GLY A 196 -8.28 -11.49 6.56
C GLY A 196 -7.59 -10.25 7.10
N ASP A 197 -6.95 -9.42 6.28
CA ASP A 197 -6.19 -8.23 6.72
C ASP A 197 -7.11 -7.14 7.29
N GLU A 198 -6.97 -6.82 8.57
CA GLU A 198 -7.75 -5.81 9.29
C GLU A 198 -7.37 -4.37 8.91
N VAL A 199 -6.14 -4.13 8.51
CA VAL A 199 -5.64 -2.77 8.18
C VAL A 199 -6.07 -2.36 6.77
N LEU A 200 -6.05 -3.33 5.85
CA LEU A 200 -6.31 -3.13 4.42
C LEU A 200 -7.71 -3.55 3.98
N GLU A 201 -8.50 -4.19 4.84
CA GLU A 201 -9.91 -4.42 4.53
C GLU A 201 -10.67 -3.14 4.23
N ILE A 202 -11.75 -3.30 3.47
CA ILE A 202 -12.63 -2.22 3.01
C ILE A 202 -13.98 -2.38 3.71
N ALA A 203 -14.42 -1.32 4.39
CA ALA A 203 -15.75 -1.25 4.98
C ALA A 203 -16.82 -1.21 3.88
N SER A 204 -17.79 -2.13 3.95
CA SER A 204 -18.85 -2.31 2.95
C SER A 204 -20.13 -1.49 3.23
N GLY A 205 -20.07 -0.56 4.19
CA GLY A 205 -21.18 0.28 4.63
C GLY A 205 -20.96 1.76 4.31
N SER A 206 -21.08 2.62 5.33
CA SER A 206 -20.76 4.05 5.24
C SER A 206 -19.25 4.29 5.20
N THR A 207 -18.85 5.53 4.91
CA THR A 207 -17.45 5.95 5.09
C THR A 207 -17.00 5.64 6.52
N PRO A 208 -15.91 4.88 6.74
CA PRO A 208 -15.45 4.51 8.07
C PRO A 208 -15.13 5.76 8.90
N TYR A 209 -15.57 5.78 10.15
CA TYR A 209 -15.46 6.97 11.00
C TYR A 209 -14.03 7.16 11.53
N VAL A 210 -13.57 8.42 11.58
CA VAL A 210 -12.22 8.75 12.06
C VAL A 210 -12.14 8.90 13.59
N ALA A 211 -13.24 9.12 14.30
CA ALA A 211 -13.18 9.30 15.76
C ALA A 211 -12.76 8.04 16.53
N ASP A 212 -12.91 6.86 15.92
CA ASP A 212 -12.37 5.59 16.43
C ASP A 212 -10.85 5.63 16.59
N VAL A 213 -10.15 6.60 16.01
CA VAL A 213 -8.70 6.78 16.23
C VAL A 213 -8.38 7.92 17.18
N LEU A 214 -9.12 9.04 17.16
CA LEU A 214 -8.90 10.15 18.10
C LEU A 214 -8.92 9.65 19.55
N LEU A 215 -9.88 8.79 19.86
CA LEU A 215 -10.04 8.17 21.16
C LEU A 215 -9.00 7.04 21.41
N GLY A 216 -8.36 6.49 20.37
CA GLY A 216 -7.26 5.52 20.44
C GLY A 216 -5.92 6.19 20.76
N THR A 217 -5.70 7.42 20.29
CA THR A 217 -4.54 8.23 20.68
C THR A 217 -4.57 8.67 22.15
N LEU A 218 -5.71 8.53 22.82
CA LEU A 218 -5.92 8.89 24.22
C LEU A 218 -5.99 7.66 25.16
N ASP A 219 -5.69 6.45 24.67
CA ASP A 219 -5.67 5.20 25.45
C ASP A 219 -7.02 4.82 26.10
N ILE A 220 -8.13 5.39 25.64
CA ILE A 220 -9.45 5.29 26.30
C ILE A 220 -10.24 4.04 25.86
N PHE A 221 -9.69 3.20 24.97
CA PHE A 221 -10.47 2.19 24.25
C PHE A 221 -10.30 0.73 24.64
N ASN A 222 -9.34 0.39 25.50
CA ASN A 222 -9.40 -0.89 26.22
C ASN A 222 -10.73 -1.04 27.01
N ILE A 223 -11.51 0.05 27.14
CA ILE A 223 -12.80 0.11 27.82
C ILE A 223 -14.00 -0.18 26.87
N LEU A 224 -13.87 -0.07 25.53
CA LEU A 224 -15.02 -0.17 24.60
C LEU A 224 -14.90 -1.24 23.49
N GLY A 225 -13.79 -1.99 23.39
CA GLY A 225 -13.65 -3.09 22.42
C GLY A 225 -13.63 -2.66 20.95
N ILE A 226 -13.14 -1.45 20.66
CA ILE A 226 -13.04 -0.90 19.29
C ILE A 226 -11.63 -1.12 18.74
N ASP A 227 -11.51 -1.81 17.60
CA ASP A 227 -10.22 -1.95 16.91
C ASP A 227 -9.93 -0.75 16.00
N THR A 228 -8.95 0.05 16.42
CA THR A 228 -8.52 1.26 15.69
C THR A 228 -7.68 0.97 14.45
N ARG A 229 -7.14 -0.26 14.32
CA ARG A 229 -6.38 -0.72 13.15
C ARG A 229 -7.28 -0.93 11.94
N ARG A 230 -8.56 -1.18 12.20
CA ARG A 230 -9.55 -1.56 11.19
C ARG A 230 -9.75 -0.49 10.11
N TYR A 231 -9.70 -0.89 8.85
CA TYR A 231 -9.96 -0.02 7.68
C TYR A 231 -9.01 1.18 7.56
N THR A 232 -7.85 1.13 8.21
CA THR A 232 -6.98 2.31 8.36
C THR A 232 -6.54 2.86 7.00
N TRP A 233 -6.22 1.99 6.04
CA TRP A 233 -5.85 2.44 4.71
C TRP A 233 -7.01 3.12 3.97
N GLN A 234 -8.23 2.56 4.04
CA GLN A 234 -9.42 3.17 3.45
C GLN A 234 -9.70 4.55 4.06
N LYS A 235 -9.52 4.72 5.38
CA LYS A 235 -9.63 6.02 6.06
C LYS A 235 -8.62 7.04 5.52
N GLN A 236 -7.37 6.64 5.28
CA GLN A 236 -6.36 7.53 4.68
C GLN A 236 -6.81 8.04 3.30
N GLU A 237 -7.42 7.19 2.48
CA GLU A 237 -7.86 7.57 1.14
C GLU A 237 -9.14 8.41 1.14
N LEU A 238 -10.13 8.04 1.94
CA LEU A 238 -11.42 8.74 1.98
C LEU A 238 -11.33 10.12 2.67
N TYR A 239 -10.35 10.36 3.53
CA TYR A 239 -10.22 11.65 4.22
C TYR A 239 -9.21 12.62 3.59
N LYS A 240 -8.59 12.28 2.45
CA LYS A 240 -7.84 13.26 1.64
C LYS A 240 -8.72 14.48 1.34
N GLY A 241 -8.15 15.68 1.49
CA GLY A 241 -8.88 16.93 1.30
C GLY A 241 -9.78 17.38 2.44
N ARG A 242 -9.82 16.68 3.59
CA ARG A 242 -10.79 17.02 4.66
C ARG A 242 -10.18 17.73 5.86
N ASN A 243 -8.87 18.04 5.87
CA ASN A 243 -8.19 18.72 7.00
C ASN A 243 -8.50 18.11 8.39
N LEU A 244 -8.75 16.80 8.43
CA LEU A 244 -9.03 16.01 9.63
C LEU A 244 -7.90 15.01 9.89
N ILE A 245 -7.94 14.31 11.02
CA ILE A 245 -7.04 13.16 11.26
C ILE A 245 -7.22 12.16 10.11
N TYR A 246 -6.12 11.57 9.61
CA TYR A 246 -6.05 10.75 8.38
C TYR A 246 -6.21 11.52 7.06
N GLY A 247 -6.48 12.83 7.12
CA GLY A 247 -6.68 13.68 5.96
C GLY A 247 -5.53 14.65 5.72
N THR A 248 -5.56 15.23 4.53
CA THR A 248 -4.74 16.37 4.14
C THR A 248 -5.68 17.55 3.84
N GLY A 249 -5.12 18.75 3.68
CA GLY A 249 -5.85 19.89 3.12
C GLY A 249 -5.74 20.00 1.60
N TRP A 250 -5.30 18.94 0.92
CA TRP A 250 -5.06 18.95 -0.52
C TRP A 250 -6.20 18.25 -1.24
N ALA A 251 -6.66 18.85 -2.35
CA ALA A 251 -7.68 18.32 -3.25
C ALA A 251 -8.64 17.29 -2.61
N GLY A 252 -8.74 16.07 -3.11
CA GLY A 252 -9.40 14.98 -2.40
C GLY A 252 -10.92 15.06 -2.42
N TRP A 253 -11.52 14.66 -1.31
CA TRP A 253 -12.96 14.62 -1.06
C TRP A 253 -13.46 15.84 -0.27
N GLY A 254 -12.62 16.86 -0.06
CA GLY A 254 -13.05 18.15 0.48
C GLY A 254 -13.70 19.02 -0.60
N PHE A 255 -14.82 19.66 -0.28
CA PHE A 255 -15.43 20.64 -1.17
C PHE A 255 -14.69 21.99 -1.07
N ALA A 256 -14.45 22.65 -2.20
CA ALA A 256 -13.89 24.00 -2.24
C ALA A 256 -14.85 25.00 -1.57
N TYR A 257 -14.33 25.78 -0.62
CA TYR A 257 -15.06 26.89 -0.02
C TYR A 257 -14.77 28.20 -0.79
N PRO A 258 -15.77 29.06 -1.08
CA PRO A 258 -17.19 28.99 -0.71
C PRO A 258 -18.08 28.27 -1.76
N LEU A 259 -17.49 27.59 -2.76
CA LEU A 259 -18.20 26.92 -3.85
C LEU A 259 -18.90 25.63 -3.38
N ILE A 260 -19.88 25.75 -2.50
CA ILE A 260 -20.82 24.64 -2.23
C ILE A 260 -21.84 24.63 -3.38
N GLN A 261 -21.44 24.09 -4.54
CA GLN A 261 -22.40 23.76 -5.59
C GLN A 261 -23.19 22.51 -5.19
N THR A 262 -24.48 22.49 -5.49
CA THR A 262 -25.28 21.26 -5.37
C THR A 262 -24.79 20.22 -6.37
N ALA A 263 -25.03 18.94 -6.10
CA ALA A 263 -24.74 17.85 -7.04
C ALA A 263 -25.34 18.10 -8.42
N GLU A 264 -26.58 18.60 -8.49
CA GLU A 264 -27.23 18.99 -9.74
C GLU A 264 -26.44 20.05 -10.52
N GLY A 265 -26.04 21.14 -9.86
CA GLY A 265 -25.28 22.22 -10.50
C GLY A 265 -23.88 21.77 -10.95
N ALA A 266 -23.20 20.98 -10.12
CA ALA A 266 -21.91 20.40 -10.45
C ALA A 266 -22.00 19.46 -11.67
N ASN A 267 -23.02 18.61 -11.72
CA ASN A 267 -23.21 17.65 -12.81
C ASN A 267 -23.59 18.32 -14.14
N LEU A 268 -24.28 19.45 -14.10
CA LEU A 268 -24.61 20.25 -15.28
C LEU A 268 -23.44 21.11 -15.78
N SER A 269 -22.34 21.21 -15.02
CA SER A 269 -21.18 22.00 -15.41
C SER A 269 -20.46 21.39 -16.62
N THR A 270 -19.96 22.29 -17.49
CA THR A 270 -19.16 21.90 -18.66
C THR A 270 -17.77 21.43 -18.22
N ASP A 271 -17.10 20.62 -19.05
CA ASP A 271 -15.71 20.24 -18.78
C ASP A 271 -14.79 21.46 -18.69
N GLU A 272 -15.05 22.51 -19.48
CA GLU A 272 -14.29 23.76 -19.40
C GLU A 272 -14.43 24.43 -18.03
N THR A 273 -15.66 24.49 -17.51
CA THR A 273 -15.93 24.98 -16.16
C THR A 273 -15.23 24.14 -15.11
N LEU A 274 -15.32 22.81 -15.18
CA LEU A 274 -14.72 21.90 -14.19
C LEU A 274 -13.18 21.89 -14.23
N ARG A 275 -12.56 22.20 -15.39
CA ARG A 275 -11.11 22.40 -15.47
C ARG A 275 -10.65 23.67 -14.74
N GLN A 276 -11.42 24.75 -14.82
CA GLN A 276 -11.05 26.05 -14.24
C GLN A 276 -11.49 26.20 -12.77
N TYR A 277 -12.65 25.64 -12.44
CA TYR A 277 -13.31 25.76 -11.15
C TYR A 277 -13.83 24.40 -10.68
N PRO A 278 -12.93 23.45 -10.36
CA PRO A 278 -13.36 22.16 -9.81
C PRO A 278 -14.08 22.33 -8.48
N ILE A 279 -14.88 21.34 -8.12
CA ILE A 279 -15.73 21.37 -6.92
C ILE A 279 -14.96 20.95 -5.67
N PHE A 280 -13.88 20.18 -5.83
CA PHE A 280 -12.99 19.78 -4.73
C PHE A 280 -12.01 20.90 -4.35
N GLU A 281 -11.36 20.79 -3.19
CA GLU A 281 -10.43 21.78 -2.63
C GLU A 281 -9.27 22.17 -3.59
N HIS A 282 -8.97 23.46 -3.70
CA HIS A 282 -7.96 23.98 -4.66
C HIS A 282 -6.57 24.13 -4.05
N ASP A 283 -6.07 23.07 -3.41
CA ASP A 283 -4.72 23.04 -2.85
C ASP A 283 -4.01 21.74 -3.29
N PRO A 284 -2.76 21.82 -3.77
CA PRO A 284 -1.92 23.01 -3.92
C PRO A 284 -2.20 23.78 -5.21
N SER A 285 -2.12 25.12 -5.17
CA SER A 285 -2.38 25.97 -6.35
C SER A 285 -1.61 25.58 -7.62
N TYR A 286 -0.41 25.01 -7.49
CA TYR A 286 0.39 24.57 -8.64
C TYR A 286 -0.21 23.35 -9.38
N MET A 287 -1.15 22.60 -8.79
CA MET A 287 -1.85 21.52 -9.48
C MET A 287 -2.75 22.01 -10.63
N PHE A 288 -3.07 23.32 -10.67
CA PHE A 288 -3.91 23.94 -11.69
C PHE A 288 -3.13 24.52 -12.87
N THR A 289 -1.83 24.23 -12.95
CA THR A 289 -0.97 24.60 -14.07
C THR A 289 -0.86 23.44 -15.06
N ASN A 290 -0.66 23.72 -16.34
CA ASN A 290 -0.50 22.69 -17.37
C ASN A 290 0.92 22.08 -17.42
N VAL A 291 1.85 22.62 -16.62
CA VAL A 291 3.24 22.15 -16.50
C VAL A 291 3.56 21.91 -15.03
N ILE A 292 3.68 20.64 -14.64
CA ILE A 292 3.86 20.21 -13.26
C ILE A 292 5.08 19.30 -13.18
N LEU A 293 6.07 19.67 -12.35
CA LEU A 293 7.25 18.83 -12.11
C LEU A 293 6.84 17.45 -11.56
N GLN A 294 7.56 16.39 -11.93
CA GLN A 294 7.22 15.02 -11.50
C GLN A 294 7.11 14.88 -9.98
N ALA A 295 8.04 15.46 -9.21
CA ALA A 295 7.97 15.43 -7.75
C ALA A 295 6.70 16.13 -7.19
N ASN A 296 6.19 17.13 -7.90
CA ASN A 296 4.94 17.80 -7.57
C ASN A 296 3.73 16.96 -7.95
N ILE A 297 3.74 16.28 -9.11
CA ILE A 297 2.73 15.27 -9.48
C ILE A 297 2.64 14.23 -8.36
N ASP A 298 3.76 13.62 -7.96
CA ASP A 298 3.77 12.60 -6.92
C ASP A 298 3.25 13.14 -5.57
N ASN A 299 3.64 14.37 -5.18
CA ASN A 299 3.09 14.99 -3.97
C ASN A 299 1.56 15.16 -4.05
N ILE A 300 1.04 15.59 -5.20
CA ILE A 300 -0.40 15.74 -5.44
C ILE A 300 -1.09 14.38 -5.37
N LEU A 301 -0.54 13.33 -5.99
CA LEU A 301 -1.08 11.97 -5.91
C LEU A 301 -1.17 11.48 -4.46
N ILE A 302 -0.06 11.61 -3.72
CA ILE A 302 0.07 11.13 -2.34
C ILE A 302 -0.93 11.83 -1.41
N LYS A 303 -1.10 13.14 -1.56
CA LYS A 303 -1.86 13.95 -0.60
C LYS A 303 -3.28 14.28 -1.03
N GLY A 304 -3.52 14.46 -2.31
CA GLY A 304 -4.74 15.08 -2.83
C GLY A 304 -5.53 14.24 -3.83
N ILE A 305 -4.98 13.15 -4.38
CA ILE A 305 -5.72 12.27 -5.28
C ILE A 305 -6.08 10.99 -4.52
N PRO A 306 -7.36 10.77 -4.20
CA PRO A 306 -7.81 9.55 -3.55
C PRO A 306 -7.84 8.39 -4.53
N ALA A 307 -7.57 7.19 -4.02
CA ALA A 307 -7.73 5.97 -4.79
C ALA A 307 -9.21 5.67 -5.06
N LEU A 308 -9.51 5.13 -6.24
CA LEU A 308 -10.83 4.60 -6.62
C LEU A 308 -10.87 3.07 -6.65
N SER A 309 -9.83 2.45 -6.11
CA SER A 309 -9.68 0.99 -6.04
C SER A 309 -9.27 0.57 -4.64
N PRO A 310 -9.57 -0.69 -4.23
CA PRO A 310 -9.03 -1.23 -2.98
C PRO A 310 -7.50 -1.32 -3.02
N PRO A 311 -6.83 -1.49 -1.87
CA PRO A 311 -5.39 -1.69 -1.86
C PRO A 311 -5.03 -3.07 -2.44
N VAL A 312 -3.82 -3.18 -3.01
CA VAL A 312 -3.27 -4.43 -3.55
C VAL A 312 -3.29 -5.56 -2.52
N GLY A 313 -3.03 -5.24 -1.25
CA GLY A 313 -3.07 -6.21 -0.14
C GLY A 313 -4.46 -6.71 0.26
N PHE A 314 -5.53 -6.28 -0.41
CA PHE A 314 -6.91 -6.72 -0.18
C PHE A 314 -7.53 -7.46 -1.36
N THR A 315 -6.97 -7.35 -2.57
CA THR A 315 -7.62 -7.85 -3.79
C THR A 315 -6.64 -8.56 -4.71
N ASN A 316 -7.19 -9.33 -5.65
CA ASN A 316 -6.43 -9.87 -6.78
C ASN A 316 -6.16 -8.78 -7.82
N LEU A 317 -5.02 -8.89 -8.50
CA LEU A 317 -4.70 -8.15 -9.71
C LEU A 317 -4.96 -9.04 -10.94
N THR A 318 -5.70 -8.53 -11.91
CA THR A 318 -6.01 -9.23 -13.17
C THR A 318 -4.86 -9.16 -14.18
N THR A 319 -3.94 -8.21 -13.99
CA THR A 319 -2.74 -8.03 -14.82
C THR A 319 -1.65 -9.06 -14.56
N ILE A 320 -1.78 -9.86 -13.50
CA ILE A 320 -0.89 -11.00 -13.20
C ILE A 320 -1.70 -12.31 -13.16
N THR A 321 -1.01 -13.44 -13.24
CA THR A 321 -1.69 -14.75 -13.26
C THR A 321 -2.34 -15.06 -11.91
N LEU A 322 -3.31 -15.99 -11.92
CA LEU A 322 -3.93 -16.47 -10.68
C LEU A 322 -2.90 -17.07 -9.70
N ALA A 323 -1.86 -17.74 -10.20
CA ALA A 323 -0.80 -18.31 -9.35
C ALA A 323 0.13 -17.25 -8.73
N GLN A 324 0.11 -16.02 -9.25
CA GLN A 324 0.84 -14.87 -8.70
C GLN A 324 0.00 -14.08 -7.70
N ASN A 325 -1.31 -14.34 -7.60
CA ASN A 325 -2.17 -13.80 -6.56
C ASN A 325 -2.35 -14.87 -5.46
N ILE A 326 -1.82 -14.63 -4.28
CA ILE A 326 -1.77 -15.60 -3.19
C ILE A 326 -2.48 -14.98 -1.99
N ASP A 327 -3.69 -15.44 -1.69
CA ASP A 327 -4.43 -15.06 -0.49
C ASP A 327 -3.88 -15.86 0.71
N MET A 328 -3.13 -15.19 1.57
CA MET A 328 -2.53 -15.80 2.77
C MET A 328 -3.58 -16.25 3.79
N ASN A 329 -4.79 -15.70 3.74
CA ASN A 329 -5.90 -16.11 4.59
C ASN A 329 -6.62 -17.37 4.06
N LYS A 330 -6.47 -17.67 2.76
CA LYS A 330 -7.08 -18.84 2.13
C LYS A 330 -6.31 -20.11 2.52
N ASN A 331 -6.83 -20.83 3.52
CA ASN A 331 -6.21 -22.06 4.04
C ASN A 331 -6.34 -23.25 3.06
N THR A 332 -5.41 -23.37 2.12
CA THR A 332 -5.42 -24.44 1.12
C THR A 332 -4.03 -24.67 0.52
N ALA A 333 -3.79 -25.87 -0.02
CA ALA A 333 -2.61 -26.22 -0.81
C ALA A 333 -2.65 -25.69 -2.26
N ALA A 334 -3.77 -25.07 -2.67
CA ALA A 334 -3.89 -24.50 -4.01
C ALA A 334 -2.82 -23.41 -4.26
N PRO A 335 -2.45 -23.15 -5.52
CA PRO A 335 -1.42 -22.16 -5.85
C PRO A 335 -1.71 -20.76 -5.26
N ASP A 336 -2.98 -20.38 -5.19
CA ASP A 336 -3.50 -19.08 -4.74
C ASP A 336 -3.81 -18.98 -3.24
N GLY A 337 -3.40 -19.98 -2.43
CA GLY A 337 -3.58 -19.97 -0.97
C GLY A 337 -2.37 -20.47 -0.20
N ILE A 338 -2.45 -20.50 1.14
CA ILE A 338 -1.39 -20.98 2.04
C ILE A 338 -1.98 -22.00 3.01
N GLU A 339 -1.39 -23.21 3.10
CA GLU A 339 -1.80 -24.19 4.12
C GLU A 339 -1.44 -23.69 5.53
N ARG A 340 -2.34 -23.87 6.50
CA ARG A 340 -2.15 -23.52 7.90
C ARG A 340 -2.42 -24.76 8.77
N PRO A 341 -1.45 -25.70 8.86
CA PRO A 341 -1.71 -27.06 9.35
C PRO A 341 -1.73 -27.20 10.88
N ASN A 342 -1.34 -26.16 11.63
CA ASN A 342 -1.06 -26.25 13.07
C ASN A 342 -2.02 -25.44 13.96
N ASP A 343 -3.27 -25.26 13.51
CA ASP A 343 -4.28 -24.36 14.10
C ASP A 343 -3.80 -22.90 14.13
N TRP A 344 -4.58 -21.96 13.59
CA TRP A 344 -4.11 -20.57 13.56
C TRP A 344 -4.14 -19.99 14.99
N PRO A 345 -3.09 -19.26 15.43
CA PRO A 345 -3.12 -18.65 16.74
C PRO A 345 -4.26 -17.63 16.79
N ASP A 346 -5.08 -17.75 17.83
CA ASP A 346 -6.26 -16.94 18.03
C ASP A 346 -5.92 -15.52 18.52
N ASP A 347 -6.59 -14.52 17.95
CA ASP A 347 -6.66 -13.13 18.42
C ASP A 347 -8.15 -12.79 18.64
N SER A 348 -8.76 -13.48 19.61
CA SER A 348 -10.21 -13.41 19.88
C SER A 348 -10.65 -12.11 20.53
N ASP A 349 -9.71 -11.28 21.00
CA ASP A 349 -10.02 -9.98 21.62
C ASP A 349 -10.79 -9.03 20.66
N TYR A 350 -10.68 -9.25 19.33
CA TYR A 350 -11.33 -8.43 18.30
C TYR A 350 -12.15 -9.24 17.27
N GLY A 351 -12.41 -10.52 17.54
CA GLY A 351 -13.16 -11.40 16.62
C GLY A 351 -12.38 -11.70 15.34
N TYR A 352 -11.07 -11.90 15.47
CA TYR A 352 -10.17 -12.21 14.37
C TYR A 352 -9.76 -13.68 14.29
N GLU A 353 -10.60 -14.55 14.84
CA GLU A 353 -10.38 -15.99 14.84
C GLU A 353 -10.08 -16.48 13.41
N ASP A 354 -9.00 -17.24 13.26
CA ASP A 354 -8.54 -17.82 11.99
C ASP A 354 -8.21 -16.85 10.85
N ARG A 355 -8.09 -15.53 11.12
CA ARG A 355 -7.69 -14.54 10.12
C ARG A 355 -6.18 -14.37 10.03
N TRP A 356 -5.66 -14.34 8.80
CA TRP A 356 -4.29 -13.87 8.56
C TRP A 356 -4.22 -12.34 8.60
N LEU A 357 -3.78 -11.77 9.71
CA LEU A 357 -3.75 -10.32 9.94
C LEU A 357 -2.52 -9.63 9.32
N HIS A 358 -2.57 -8.30 9.23
CA HIS A 358 -1.70 -7.46 8.41
C HIS A 358 -0.20 -7.77 8.55
N SER A 359 0.29 -7.99 9.78
CA SER A 359 1.72 -8.19 10.06
C SER A 359 2.05 -9.58 10.61
N GLN A 360 1.12 -10.54 10.55
CA GLN A 360 1.30 -11.86 11.17
C GLN A 360 2.43 -12.68 10.55
N PHE A 361 2.83 -12.41 9.30
CA PHE A 361 4.02 -13.05 8.73
C PHE A 361 5.29 -12.79 9.56
N ILE A 362 5.36 -11.69 10.33
CA ILE A 362 6.44 -11.36 11.27
C ILE A 362 6.12 -11.77 12.70
N TYR A 363 4.90 -11.55 13.20
CA TYR A 363 4.62 -11.73 14.63
C TYR A 363 4.22 -13.15 15.02
N VAL A 364 3.60 -13.92 14.11
CA VAL A 364 3.17 -15.30 14.39
C VAL A 364 4.37 -16.24 14.38
N ALA A 365 4.47 -17.15 15.34
CA ALA A 365 5.57 -18.10 15.43
C ALA A 365 5.74 -18.94 14.16
N HIS A 366 6.98 -19.30 13.84
CA HIS A 366 7.30 -20.09 12.64
C HIS A 366 6.48 -21.38 12.55
N HIS A 367 6.19 -22.01 13.69
CA HIS A 367 5.35 -23.21 13.78
C HIS A 367 4.04 -23.07 12.97
N PHE A 368 3.37 -21.92 13.05
CA PHE A 368 2.10 -21.68 12.34
C PHE A 368 2.32 -21.14 10.92
N ALA A 369 3.29 -20.26 10.73
CA ALA A 369 3.50 -19.55 9.46
C ALA A 369 4.47 -20.26 8.47
N HIS A 370 5.08 -21.40 8.82
CA HIS A 370 6.15 -22.02 8.03
C HIS A 370 5.76 -22.29 6.56
N LYS A 371 4.50 -22.60 6.26
CA LYS A 371 4.03 -22.83 4.89
C LYS A 371 4.10 -21.60 3.99
N LEU A 372 3.94 -20.40 4.53
CA LEU A 372 4.20 -19.18 3.79
C LEU A 372 5.69 -19.08 3.42
N TYR A 373 6.57 -19.35 4.38
CA TYR A 373 8.02 -19.29 4.16
C TYR A 373 8.51 -20.36 3.18
N GLU A 374 8.00 -21.59 3.27
CA GLU A 374 8.24 -22.64 2.27
C GLU A 374 7.82 -22.17 0.87
N LYS A 375 6.67 -21.49 0.75
CA LYS A 375 6.22 -20.92 -0.51
C LYS A 375 7.15 -19.82 -1.02
N PHE A 376 7.66 -18.93 -0.16
CA PHE A 376 8.70 -17.97 -0.54
C PHE A 376 9.97 -18.66 -1.06
N ILE A 377 10.39 -19.77 -0.45
CA ILE A 377 11.56 -20.53 -0.91
C ILE A 377 11.34 -21.08 -2.32
N VAL A 378 10.18 -21.72 -2.54
CA VAL A 378 9.85 -22.34 -3.84
C VAL A 378 9.72 -21.29 -4.92
N ILE A 379 8.92 -20.25 -4.68
CA ILE A 379 8.69 -19.19 -5.66
C ILE A 379 9.97 -18.41 -5.91
N GLY A 380 10.75 -18.08 -4.88
CA GLY A 380 12.00 -17.33 -5.05
C GLY A 380 13.13 -18.16 -5.68
N GLY A 381 12.99 -19.49 -5.72
CA GLY A 381 14.08 -20.40 -6.08
C GLY A 381 15.27 -20.18 -5.16
N LEU A 382 15.02 -20.28 -3.85
CA LEU A 382 15.97 -19.91 -2.79
C LEU A 382 16.70 -21.12 -2.20
N LYS A 383 16.69 -22.27 -2.87
CA LYS A 383 17.36 -23.52 -2.46
C LYS A 383 18.40 -23.94 -3.48
#